data_AF-A0A316P507-F1
#
_entry.id   AF-A0A316P507-F1
#
_cell.length_a   1.000
_cell.length_b   1.000
_cell.length_c   1.000
_cell.angle_alpha   90.00
_cell.angle_beta   90.00
_cell.angle_gamma   90.00
#
_symmetry.space_group_name_H-M   'P 1'
#
loop_
_entity.id
_entity.type
_entity.pdbx_description
1 polymer ?
#
loop_
_entity_poly.entity_id
_entity_poly.type
_entity_poly.pdbx_seq_one_letter_code
_entity_poly.pdbx_strand_id
1 'polypeptide(L)'
;MKRKISALFALVLFCVAAAGCAQKTAQEDTPIVTEMTFDIDGDGKEEVCSIGTGPTSGVMSFLLSAKTENTLKYCSMLTVIPDGTPTFVKVGKETRLRLLPLSEEKSVDFSFSAADDELVLTPCGENAAYWRQRGALPLSARSYIKERHAATPSDQTQQKIKNEEYVITTPYVETTLSGFMVANNPYAHRLEITGRLSGAAKNTTYLVLANREDITFDETWRASGLSSNTDDYFDPKDAVIVGYKLFA
;
A
#
# COMPACT_ATOMS: atom_id res chain seq x y z
N MET A 1 54.97 9.01 3.04
CA MET A 1 54.30 8.68 1.75
C MET A 1 52.88 8.22 2.05
N LYS A 2 51.89 9.09 1.81
CA LYS A 2 50.45 8.77 1.96
C LYS A 2 49.79 9.13 0.63
N ARG A 3 49.10 8.16 0.01
CA ARG A 3 47.90 8.29 -0.85
C ARG A 3 47.86 7.11 -1.83
N LYS A 4 46.81 6.28 -1.68
CA LYS A 4 45.81 5.94 -2.71
C LYS A 4 45.02 4.70 -2.27
N ILE A 5 44.00 4.91 -1.45
CA ILE A 5 42.85 4.00 -1.33
C ILE A 5 41.62 4.92 -1.35
N SER A 6 41.21 5.31 -2.55
CA SER A 6 40.08 6.22 -2.76
C SER A 6 39.50 5.93 -4.14
N ALA A 7 38.92 4.74 -4.30
CA ALA A 7 38.16 4.40 -5.51
C ALA A 7 37.14 3.25 -5.32
N LEU A 8 37.23 2.45 -4.25
CA LEU A 8 36.34 1.29 -4.08
C LEU A 8 35.06 1.57 -3.26
N PHE A 9 35.00 2.68 -2.51
CA PHE A 9 33.84 3.01 -1.66
C PHE A 9 32.69 3.70 -2.40
N ALA A 10 32.89 4.10 -3.65
CA ALA A 10 31.88 4.83 -4.43
C ALA A 10 31.01 3.95 -5.32
N LEU A 11 31.38 2.68 -5.55
CA LEU A 11 30.69 1.83 -6.54
C LEU A 11 29.50 1.04 -5.96
N VAL A 12 29.46 0.79 -4.65
CA VAL A 12 28.34 0.05 -4.01
C VAL A 12 27.15 0.98 -3.70
N LEU A 13 27.37 2.30 -3.67
CA LEU A 13 26.35 3.27 -3.25
C LEU A 13 25.33 3.63 -4.35
N PHE A 14 25.56 3.20 -5.59
CA PHE A 14 24.71 3.58 -6.73
C PHE A 14 23.66 2.53 -7.14
N CYS A 15 23.72 1.30 -6.62
CA CYS A 15 22.75 0.26 -7.01
C CYS A 15 21.50 0.22 -6.12
N VAL A 16 21.56 0.72 -4.88
CA VAL A 16 20.38 0.67 -3.97
C VAL A 16 19.30 1.68 -4.37
N ALA A 17 19.67 2.80 -5.01
CA ALA A 17 18.71 3.80 -5.48
C ALA A 17 17.84 3.33 -6.67
N ALA A 18 18.27 2.28 -7.38
CA ALA A 18 17.50 1.66 -8.46
C ALA A 18 16.73 0.40 -8.01
N ALA A 19 16.95 -0.08 -6.78
CA ALA A 19 16.31 -1.29 -6.26
C ALA A 19 14.79 -1.13 -6.04
N GLY A 20 14.27 0.11 -6.01
CA GLY A 20 12.82 0.36 -5.98
C GLY A 20 12.06 -0.09 -7.24
N CYS A 21 12.77 -0.44 -8.32
CA CYS A 21 12.15 -0.80 -9.61
C CYS A 21 12.16 -2.30 -9.94
N ALA A 22 12.87 -3.13 -9.17
CA ALA A 22 12.99 -4.57 -9.45
C ALA A 22 12.23 -5.39 -8.40
N GLN A 23 10.91 -5.21 -8.30
CA GLN A 23 10.06 -6.17 -7.60
C GLN A 23 9.32 -7.00 -8.65
N LYS A 24 9.09 -8.30 -8.37
CA LYS A 24 8.14 -9.09 -9.16
C LYS A 24 6.80 -8.33 -9.15
N THR A 25 6.36 -7.83 -10.30
CA THR A 25 4.99 -7.33 -10.44
C THR A 25 4.07 -8.53 -10.42
N ALA A 26 3.55 -8.87 -9.24
CA ALA A 26 2.54 -9.90 -9.10
C ALA A 26 1.14 -9.29 -9.15
N GLN A 27 0.29 -9.92 -9.95
CA GLN A 27 -1.16 -9.73 -9.99
C GLN A 27 -1.79 -10.34 -8.73
N GLU A 28 -2.85 -9.67 -8.27
CA GLU A 28 -3.41 -9.63 -6.92
C GLU A 28 -4.10 -10.93 -6.47
N ASP A 29 -3.97 -11.33 -5.20
CA ASP A 29 -4.85 -12.32 -4.55
C ASP A 29 -5.13 -11.99 -3.07
N THR A 30 -5.14 -10.71 -2.70
CA THR A 30 -6.25 -10.30 -1.82
C THR A 30 -7.48 -10.48 -2.71
N PRO A 31 -8.59 -11.12 -2.29
CA PRO A 31 -9.74 -11.26 -3.18
C PRO A 31 -10.30 -9.86 -3.42
N ILE A 32 -9.82 -9.24 -4.48
CA ILE A 32 -10.28 -7.96 -4.97
C ILE A 32 -11.62 -8.25 -5.61
N VAL A 33 -12.61 -7.63 -5.00
CA VAL A 33 -13.99 -7.68 -5.41
C VAL A 33 -14.14 -6.94 -6.73
N THR A 34 -13.46 -5.79 -6.86
CA THR A 34 -13.43 -4.99 -8.09
C THR A 34 -12.22 -4.06 -8.10
N GLU A 35 -11.69 -3.80 -9.30
CA GLU A 35 -10.71 -2.74 -9.56
C GLU A 35 -11.21 -1.87 -10.72
N MET A 36 -10.96 -0.56 -10.65
CA MET A 36 -11.23 0.38 -11.75
C MET A 36 -10.26 1.56 -11.70
N THR A 37 -9.81 2.01 -12.87
CA THR A 37 -9.00 3.22 -13.01
C THR A 37 -9.89 4.41 -13.33
N PHE A 38 -9.84 5.45 -12.48
CA PHE A 38 -10.54 6.72 -12.68
C PHE A 38 -9.99 7.79 -11.73
N ASP A 39 -10.23 9.05 -12.06
CA ASP A 39 -9.96 10.21 -11.21
C ASP A 39 -10.95 10.24 -10.03
N ILE A 40 -10.51 9.80 -8.84
CA ILE A 40 -11.36 9.67 -7.65
C ILE A 40 -11.47 10.97 -6.85
N ASP A 41 -10.48 11.85 -6.94
CA ASP A 41 -10.38 13.09 -6.15
C ASP A 41 -10.65 14.37 -6.97
N GLY A 42 -10.78 14.24 -8.30
CA GLY A 42 -11.07 15.33 -9.21
C GLY A 42 -9.85 16.18 -9.57
N ASP A 43 -8.63 15.71 -9.30
CA ASP A 43 -7.39 16.44 -9.58
C ASP A 43 -6.94 16.36 -11.05
N GLY A 44 -7.65 15.58 -11.87
CA GLY A 44 -7.37 15.36 -13.29
C GLY A 44 -6.37 14.24 -13.57
N LYS A 45 -5.89 13.52 -12.56
CA LYS A 45 -5.09 12.29 -12.70
C LYS A 45 -5.96 11.09 -12.38
N GLU A 46 -5.58 9.94 -12.93
CA GLU A 46 -6.30 8.70 -12.65
C GLU A 46 -5.61 7.91 -11.54
N GLU A 47 -6.41 7.38 -10.62
CA GLU A 47 -6.00 6.45 -9.58
C GLU A 47 -6.48 5.04 -9.94
N VAL A 48 -5.67 4.05 -9.55
CA VAL A 48 -6.12 2.66 -9.53
C VAL A 48 -6.87 2.44 -8.22
N CYS A 49 -8.19 2.33 -8.32
CA CYS A 49 -9.08 2.13 -7.19
C CYS A 49 -9.47 0.66 -7.07
N SER A 50 -9.24 0.07 -5.90
CA SER A 50 -9.52 -1.36 -5.65
C SER A 50 -10.43 -1.50 -4.43
N ILE A 51 -11.33 -2.49 -4.48
CA ILE A 51 -12.15 -2.88 -3.34
C ILE A 51 -11.77 -4.30 -2.97
N GLY A 52 -11.23 -4.48 -1.76
CA GLY A 52 -10.94 -5.77 -1.15
C GLY A 52 -11.94 -6.14 -0.07
N THR A 53 -11.88 -7.39 0.38
CA THR A 53 -12.58 -7.84 1.57
C THR A 53 -11.93 -7.27 2.84
N GLY A 54 -12.75 -6.83 3.79
CA GLY A 54 -12.30 -6.31 5.09
C GLY A 54 -12.37 -7.36 6.21
N PRO A 55 -11.80 -7.05 7.39
CA PRO A 55 -11.84 -7.95 8.55
C PRO A 55 -13.29 -8.14 9.02
N THR A 56 -13.77 -9.38 9.06
CA THR A 56 -15.18 -9.70 9.36
C THR A 56 -15.34 -10.26 10.78
N SER A 57 -16.16 -9.60 11.60
CA SER A 57 -16.73 -10.14 12.85
C SER A 57 -18.26 -9.97 12.88
N GLY A 58 -18.93 -10.40 11.80
CA GLY A 58 -20.40 -10.44 11.70
C GLY A 58 -21.06 -9.33 10.88
N VAL A 59 -20.31 -8.33 10.41
CA VAL A 59 -20.77 -7.32 9.43
C VAL A 59 -19.84 -7.35 8.21
N MET A 60 -20.40 -7.28 7.00
CA MET A 60 -19.60 -7.22 5.77
C MET A 60 -18.89 -5.87 5.68
N SER A 61 -17.57 -5.90 5.81
CA SER A 61 -16.71 -4.75 5.61
C SER A 61 -15.87 -4.93 4.35
N PHE A 62 -15.64 -3.83 3.64
CA PHE A 62 -14.81 -3.77 2.44
C PHE A 62 -13.73 -2.72 2.63
N LEU A 63 -12.55 -2.97 2.07
CA LEU A 63 -11.44 -2.03 2.08
C LEU A 63 -11.38 -1.38 0.71
N LEU A 64 -11.60 -0.07 0.64
CA LEU A 64 -11.34 0.69 -0.57
C LEU A 64 -9.98 1.35 -0.44
N SER A 65 -9.15 1.12 -1.44
CA SER A 65 -7.87 1.80 -1.58
C SER A 65 -7.77 2.44 -2.96
N ALA A 66 -7.06 3.56 -3.03
CA ALA A 66 -6.74 4.21 -4.28
C ALA A 66 -5.25 4.53 -4.29
N LYS A 67 -4.57 4.18 -5.38
CA LYS A 67 -3.13 4.41 -5.55
C LYS A 67 -2.85 5.19 -6.82
N THR A 68 -1.80 6.00 -6.76
CA THR A 68 -1.11 6.53 -7.95
C THR A 68 0.26 5.89 -7.97
N GLU A 69 0.60 5.20 -9.06
CA GLU A 69 1.82 4.39 -9.14
C GLU A 69 1.92 3.42 -7.95
N ASN A 70 2.99 3.52 -7.14
CA ASN A 70 3.22 2.70 -5.94
C ASN A 70 2.86 3.41 -4.64
N THR A 71 2.19 4.57 -4.69
CA THR A 71 1.85 5.37 -3.51
C THR A 71 0.36 5.28 -3.21
N LEU A 72 0.03 4.80 -2.01
CA LEU A 72 -1.34 4.78 -1.51
C LEU A 72 -1.82 6.21 -1.20
N LYS A 73 -2.88 6.62 -1.90
CA LYS A 73 -3.55 7.92 -1.72
C LYS A 73 -4.62 7.81 -0.66
N TYR A 74 -5.59 6.92 -0.86
CA TYR A 74 -6.74 6.78 0.02
C TYR A 74 -6.83 5.37 0.55
N CYS A 75 -7.26 5.24 1.80
CA CYS A 75 -7.61 3.95 2.37
C CYS A 75 -8.77 4.08 3.34
N SER A 76 -9.90 3.48 2.99
CA SER A 76 -11.14 3.62 3.75
C SER A 76 -11.82 2.27 3.94
N MET A 77 -12.31 2.03 5.14
CA MET A 77 -13.09 0.84 5.44
C MET A 77 -14.56 1.18 5.26
N LEU A 78 -15.21 0.54 4.30
CA LEU A 78 -16.65 0.60 4.10
C LEU A 78 -17.31 -0.48 4.94
N THR A 79 -18.27 -0.10 5.78
CA THR A 79 -19.14 -1.06 6.44
C THR A 79 -20.50 -1.00 5.77
N VAL A 80 -20.93 -2.12 5.19
CA VAL A 80 -22.10 -2.15 4.31
C VAL A 80 -23.30 -2.77 5.03
N ILE A 81 -24.40 -2.03 5.09
CA ILE A 81 -25.72 -2.49 5.53
C ILE A 81 -26.74 -1.89 4.56
N PRO A 82 -27.59 -2.69 3.88
CA PRO A 82 -27.72 -4.15 3.91
C PRO A 82 -26.64 -4.94 3.15
N ASP A 83 -26.59 -6.23 3.41
CA ASP A 83 -25.72 -7.27 2.85
C ASP A 83 -25.62 -7.20 1.32
N GLY A 84 -24.44 -6.93 0.76
CA GLY A 84 -24.26 -6.86 -0.70
C GLY A 84 -22.82 -6.64 -1.10
N THR A 85 -22.50 -6.95 -2.35
CA THR A 85 -21.14 -6.80 -2.89
C THR A 85 -21.01 -5.44 -3.60
N PRO A 86 -20.17 -4.52 -3.10
CA PRO A 86 -19.93 -3.24 -3.75
C PRO A 86 -19.12 -3.46 -5.04
N THR A 87 -19.50 -2.75 -6.09
CA THR A 87 -18.81 -2.77 -7.39
C THR A 87 -18.69 -1.36 -7.95
N PHE A 88 -17.62 -1.07 -8.67
CA PHE A 88 -17.54 0.16 -9.44
C PHE A 88 -18.39 0.04 -10.71
N VAL A 89 -19.12 1.11 -11.06
CA VAL A 89 -19.92 1.18 -12.29
C VAL A 89 -19.73 2.54 -12.98
N LYS A 90 -19.76 2.53 -14.32
CA LYS A 90 -19.82 3.76 -15.13
C LYS A 90 -21.29 4.10 -15.43
N VAL A 91 -21.69 5.33 -15.11
CA VAL A 91 -23.02 5.88 -15.43
C VAL A 91 -22.82 7.16 -16.23
N GLY A 92 -22.94 7.07 -17.55
CA GLY A 92 -22.56 8.15 -18.45
C GLY A 92 -21.05 8.41 -18.37
N LYS A 93 -20.66 9.63 -17.98
CA LYS A 93 -19.25 10.00 -17.78
C LYS A 93 -18.76 9.82 -16.33
N GLU A 94 -19.67 9.54 -15.39
CA GLU A 94 -19.35 9.44 -13.97
C GLU A 94 -19.03 7.99 -13.57
N THR A 95 -18.07 7.82 -12.66
CA THR A 95 -17.88 6.56 -11.93
C THR A 95 -18.67 6.62 -10.62
N ARG A 96 -19.34 5.53 -10.26
CA ARG A 96 -20.11 5.39 -9.01
C ARG A 96 -19.79 4.08 -8.30
N LEU A 97 -19.95 4.05 -6.99
CA LEU A 97 -20.03 2.80 -6.24
C LEU A 97 -21.46 2.29 -6.34
N ARG A 98 -21.68 1.09 -6.84
CA ARG A 98 -22.98 0.44 -6.78
C ARG A 98 -22.97 -0.65 -5.73
N LEU A 99 -24.02 -0.68 -4.93
CA LEU A 99 -24.32 -1.79 -4.04
C LEU A 99 -25.67 -2.37 -4.45
N LEU A 100 -25.71 -3.68 -4.69
CA LEU A 100 -26.94 -4.44 -4.83
C LEU A 100 -27.12 -5.30 -3.57
N PRO A 101 -28.07 -4.95 -2.69
CA PRO A 101 -28.34 -5.76 -1.51
C PRO A 101 -28.88 -7.14 -1.87
N LEU A 102 -28.52 -8.17 -1.11
CA LEU A 102 -29.00 -9.53 -1.27
C LEU A 102 -30.50 -9.66 -0.97
N SER A 103 -31.00 -8.83 -0.06
CA SER A 103 -32.39 -8.85 0.42
C SER A 103 -33.33 -7.87 -0.29
N GLU A 104 -32.84 -7.04 -1.21
CA GLU A 104 -33.63 -5.97 -1.84
C GLU A 104 -33.45 -5.96 -3.37
N GLU A 105 -34.53 -5.68 -4.11
CA GLU A 105 -34.50 -5.62 -5.57
C GLU A 105 -33.87 -4.33 -6.12
N LYS A 106 -33.71 -3.30 -5.27
CA LYS A 106 -33.25 -1.97 -5.69
C LYS A 106 -31.78 -1.75 -5.32
N SER A 107 -30.93 -1.49 -6.29
CA SER A 107 -29.55 -1.06 -6.02
C SER A 107 -29.51 0.34 -5.40
N VAL A 108 -28.41 0.66 -4.72
CA VAL A 108 -28.03 2.03 -4.36
C VAL A 108 -26.71 2.39 -5.04
N ASP A 109 -26.66 3.58 -5.61
CA ASP A 109 -25.43 4.15 -6.16
C ASP A 109 -24.89 5.21 -5.19
N PHE A 110 -23.57 5.35 -5.11
CA PHE A 110 -22.89 6.41 -4.38
C PHE A 110 -21.94 7.17 -5.30
N SER A 111 -21.94 8.49 -5.18
CA SER A 111 -20.84 9.32 -5.65
C SER A 111 -19.73 9.35 -4.59
N PHE A 112 -18.51 9.57 -5.06
CA PHE A 112 -17.31 9.70 -4.24
C PHE A 112 -16.92 11.17 -4.14
N SER A 113 -16.38 11.57 -3.00
CA SER A 113 -15.53 12.75 -2.90
C SER A 113 -14.43 12.45 -1.90
N ALA A 114 -13.18 12.59 -2.30
CA ALA A 114 -12.05 12.45 -1.40
C ALA A 114 -11.65 13.82 -0.83
N ALA A 115 -11.55 13.93 0.48
CA ALA A 115 -11.08 15.13 1.16
C ALA A 115 -10.31 14.73 2.43
N ASP A 116 -9.17 15.38 2.70
CA ASP A 116 -8.40 15.20 3.93
C ASP A 116 -8.11 13.72 4.32
N ASP A 117 -7.65 12.91 3.37
CA ASP A 117 -7.39 11.46 3.52
C ASP A 117 -8.65 10.60 3.81
N GLU A 118 -9.85 11.16 3.75
CA GLU A 118 -11.13 10.45 3.87
C GLU A 118 -11.88 10.38 2.55
N LEU A 119 -12.53 9.24 2.31
CA LEU A 119 -13.45 9.08 1.19
C LEU A 119 -14.88 9.28 1.68
N VAL A 120 -15.55 10.30 1.20
CA VAL A 120 -16.95 10.56 1.50
C VAL A 120 -17.83 9.92 0.43
N LEU A 121 -18.81 9.13 0.87
CA LEU A 121 -19.75 8.44 0.01
C LEU A 121 -21.14 9.06 0.15
N THR A 122 -21.65 9.61 -0.96
CA THR A 122 -22.97 10.26 -0.98
C THR A 122 -23.95 9.45 -1.83
N PRO A 123 -25.08 8.97 -1.28
CA PRO A 123 -26.09 8.25 -2.06
C PRO A 123 -26.58 9.11 -3.23
N CYS A 124 -26.64 8.53 -4.42
CA CYS A 124 -27.04 9.18 -5.66
C CYS A 124 -27.80 8.22 -6.60
N GLY A 125 -28.22 8.71 -7.77
CA GLY A 125 -29.03 7.94 -8.71
C GLY A 125 -30.51 7.83 -8.34
N GLU A 126 -31.24 7.02 -9.13
CA GLU A 126 -32.70 6.92 -9.10
C GLU A 126 -33.25 6.46 -7.75
N ASN A 127 -32.55 5.54 -7.09
CA ASN A 127 -32.99 4.96 -5.81
C ASN A 127 -32.50 5.73 -4.57
N ALA A 128 -31.79 6.85 -4.71
CA ALA A 128 -31.18 7.54 -3.56
C ALA A 128 -32.20 7.97 -2.49
N ALA A 129 -33.37 8.46 -2.91
CA ALA A 129 -34.42 8.89 -1.98
C ALA A 129 -35.01 7.72 -1.18
N TYR A 130 -35.20 6.56 -1.83
CA TYR A 130 -35.65 5.33 -1.19
C TYR A 130 -34.70 4.90 -0.08
N TRP A 131 -33.40 4.89 -0.38
CA TRP A 131 -32.37 4.47 0.57
C TRP A 131 -32.19 5.44 1.74
N ARG A 132 -32.27 6.75 1.50
CA ARG A 132 -32.22 7.76 2.58
C ARG A 132 -33.37 7.62 3.57
N GLN A 133 -34.59 7.30 3.10
CA GLN A 133 -35.76 7.17 3.98
C GLN A 133 -35.70 5.96 4.90
N ARG A 134 -35.01 4.88 4.50
CA ARG A 134 -34.87 3.67 5.32
C ARG A 134 -33.85 3.81 6.46
N GLY A 135 -33.20 4.96 6.60
CA GLY A 135 -32.14 5.15 7.59
C GLY A 135 -30.90 4.28 7.33
N ALA A 136 -30.87 3.57 6.21
CA ALA A 136 -29.66 3.00 5.69
C ALA A 136 -28.81 4.17 5.17
N LEU A 137 -27.55 4.21 5.63
CA LEU A 137 -26.43 5.04 5.13
C LEU A 137 -26.27 6.38 5.90
N PRO A 138 -25.04 6.71 6.33
CA PRO A 138 -23.80 6.60 5.54
C PRO A 138 -23.03 5.28 5.72
N LEU A 139 -22.47 4.79 4.60
CA LEU A 139 -21.26 3.94 4.64
C LEU A 139 -20.18 4.84 5.22
N SER A 140 -19.93 4.78 6.53
CA SER A 140 -18.81 5.55 7.07
C SER A 140 -17.54 4.93 6.51
N ALA A 141 -16.94 5.57 5.52
CA ALA A 141 -15.61 5.28 5.01
C ALA A 141 -14.63 6.05 5.87
N ARG A 142 -14.32 5.49 7.04
CA ARG A 142 -13.30 6.07 7.91
C ARG A 142 -11.94 5.73 7.34
N SER A 143 -11.05 6.72 7.31
CA SER A 143 -9.64 6.43 7.14
C SER A 143 -9.21 5.48 8.25
N TYR A 144 -8.54 4.41 7.87
CA TYR A 144 -7.91 3.49 8.82
C TYR A 144 -6.39 3.59 8.75
N ILE A 145 -5.87 4.68 8.20
CA ILE A 145 -4.45 5.03 8.24
C ILE A 145 -4.14 5.57 9.64
N LYS A 146 -3.17 4.95 10.30
CA LYS A 146 -2.63 5.40 11.58
C LYS A 146 -1.43 6.33 11.37
N GLU A 147 -0.50 5.92 10.50
CA GLU A 147 0.73 6.68 10.22
C GLU A 147 1.18 6.47 8.77
N ARG A 148 1.74 7.52 8.16
CA ARG A 148 2.34 7.47 6.81
C ARG A 148 3.86 7.55 6.92
N HIS A 149 4.55 6.61 6.28
CA HIS A 149 6.01 6.63 6.14
C HIS A 149 6.37 6.99 4.70
N ALA A 150 6.76 8.25 4.48
CA ALA A 150 7.16 8.73 3.16
C ALA A 150 8.54 8.19 2.75
N ALA A 151 8.73 8.05 1.43
CA ALA A 151 10.05 7.79 0.88
C ALA A 151 11.03 8.89 1.28
N THR A 152 12.24 8.50 1.67
CA THR A 152 13.29 9.45 2.05
C THR A 152 13.74 10.23 0.81
N PRO A 153 13.70 11.57 0.83
CA PRO A 153 14.23 12.38 -0.27
C PRO A 153 15.70 12.06 -0.57
N SER A 154 16.06 12.02 -1.85
CA SER A 154 17.38 11.57 -2.30
C SER A 154 18.54 12.42 -1.76
N ASP A 155 18.30 13.71 -1.53
CA ASP A 155 19.23 14.67 -0.93
C ASP A 155 19.44 14.44 0.58
N GLN A 156 18.53 13.75 1.26
CA GLN A 156 18.62 13.42 2.69
C GLN A 156 19.24 12.05 2.97
N THR A 157 19.27 11.15 1.98
CA THR A 157 19.73 9.75 2.14
C THR A 157 21.11 9.65 2.79
N GLN A 158 22.09 10.44 2.33
CA GLN A 158 23.45 10.37 2.87
C GLN A 158 23.53 10.82 4.33
N GLN A 159 22.72 11.82 4.71
CA GLN A 159 22.68 12.29 6.09
C GLN A 159 22.06 11.23 7.00
N LYS A 160 20.96 10.60 6.59
CA LYS A 160 20.33 9.50 7.34
C LYS A 160 21.27 8.31 7.53
N ILE A 161 22.01 7.93 6.49
CA ILE A 161 23.02 6.85 6.57
C ILE A 161 24.15 7.20 7.56
N LYS A 162 24.56 8.47 7.64
CA LYS A 162 25.57 8.92 8.61
C LYS A 162 25.04 8.91 10.04
N ASN A 163 23.77 9.27 10.21
CA ASN A 163 23.08 9.28 11.51
C ASN A 163 22.62 7.88 11.96
N GLU A 164 22.83 6.85 11.13
CA GLU A 164 22.32 5.49 11.37
C GLU A 164 20.79 5.47 11.53
N GLU A 165 20.10 6.29 10.74
CA GLU A 165 18.64 6.34 10.65
C GLU A 165 18.12 5.49 9.49
N TYR A 166 16.83 5.16 9.52
CA TYR A 166 16.16 4.48 8.42
C TYR A 166 16.06 5.37 7.18
N VAL A 167 16.54 4.83 6.06
CA VAL A 167 16.23 5.29 4.70
C VAL A 167 15.02 4.49 4.23
N ILE A 168 13.89 5.17 4.04
CA ILE A 168 12.67 4.58 3.47
C ILE A 168 12.75 4.68 1.95
N THR A 169 12.71 3.54 1.27
CA THR A 169 12.78 3.45 -0.19
C THR A 169 11.39 3.31 -0.82
N THR A 170 10.47 2.69 -0.12
CA THR A 170 9.10 2.44 -0.59
C THR A 170 8.13 3.05 0.43
N PRO A 171 7.24 3.97 0.03
CA PRO A 171 6.28 4.55 0.95
C PRO A 171 5.29 3.47 1.42
N TYR A 172 4.96 3.51 2.70
CA TYR A 172 4.00 2.57 3.30
C TYR A 172 3.19 3.26 4.38
N VAL A 173 2.10 2.62 4.79
CA VAL A 173 1.25 3.10 5.88
C VAL A 173 1.12 2.05 6.97
N GLU A 174 1.07 2.49 8.22
CA GLU A 174 0.57 1.70 9.34
C GLU A 174 -0.94 1.92 9.45
N THR A 175 -1.68 0.87 9.77
CA THR A 175 -3.14 0.90 9.87
C THR A 175 -3.63 0.80 11.30
N THR A 176 -4.82 1.35 11.57
CA THR A 176 -5.51 1.18 12.86
C THR A 176 -6.06 -0.24 13.05
N LEU A 177 -6.09 -1.04 11.99
CA LEU A 177 -6.51 -2.45 12.00
C LEU A 177 -5.37 -3.43 12.37
N SER A 178 -4.24 -2.93 12.88
CA SER A 178 -3.07 -3.72 13.27
C SER A 178 -2.39 -4.44 12.09
N GLY A 179 -1.86 -3.65 11.15
CA GLY A 179 -1.09 -4.11 9.99
C GLY A 179 -0.55 -2.95 9.15
N PHE A 180 0.08 -3.24 8.03
CA PHE A 180 0.71 -2.27 7.13
C PHE A 180 0.19 -2.41 5.71
N MET A 181 0.31 -1.36 4.89
CA MET A 181 0.03 -1.45 3.46
C MET A 181 1.09 -0.74 2.62
N VAL A 182 1.42 -1.37 1.49
CA VAL A 182 2.16 -0.75 0.38
C VAL A 182 1.27 -0.78 -0.84
N ALA A 183 0.95 0.40 -1.37
CA ALA A 183 -0.10 0.52 -2.38
C ALA A 183 -1.37 -0.23 -1.90
N ASN A 184 -1.86 -1.21 -2.66
CA ASN A 184 -3.06 -2.00 -2.34
C ASN A 184 -2.76 -3.35 -1.65
N ASN A 185 -1.49 -3.62 -1.29
CA ASN A 185 -1.09 -4.90 -0.69
C ASN A 185 -1.01 -4.79 0.84
N PRO A 186 -1.75 -5.63 1.58
CA PRO A 186 -1.68 -5.68 3.04
C PRO A 186 -0.54 -6.58 3.53
N TYR A 187 0.07 -6.18 4.65
CA TYR A 187 1.10 -6.94 5.36
C TYR A 187 0.82 -6.98 6.85
N ALA A 188 0.90 -8.16 7.47
CA ALA A 188 0.61 -8.33 8.89
C ALA A 188 1.75 -7.80 9.80
N HIS A 189 3.00 -7.91 9.37
CA HIS A 189 4.18 -7.68 10.21
C HIS A 189 5.13 -6.63 9.63
N ARG A 190 5.82 -5.90 10.52
CA ARG A 190 6.98 -5.05 10.22
C ARG A 190 8.20 -5.64 10.91
N LEU A 191 9.09 -6.24 10.12
CA LEU A 191 10.26 -6.96 10.57
C LEU A 191 11.54 -6.13 10.36
N GLU A 192 12.43 -6.17 11.34
CA GLU A 192 13.76 -5.57 11.26
C GLU A 192 14.82 -6.68 11.11
N ILE A 193 15.18 -6.98 9.87
CA ILE A 193 16.07 -8.09 9.54
C ILE A 193 17.52 -7.60 9.47
N THR A 194 18.32 -7.99 10.45
CA THR A 194 19.67 -7.46 10.63
C THR A 194 20.74 -8.50 10.29
N GLY A 195 21.78 -8.05 9.60
CA GLY A 195 22.96 -8.85 9.30
C GLY A 195 24.08 -8.03 8.69
N ARG A 196 25.13 -8.72 8.24
CA ARG A 196 26.29 -8.10 7.60
C ARG A 196 26.59 -8.81 6.30
N LEU A 197 26.58 -8.06 5.20
CA LEU A 197 27.02 -8.57 3.91
C LEU A 197 28.51 -8.92 3.95
N SER A 198 28.89 -9.99 3.25
CA SER A 198 30.30 -10.39 3.17
C SER A 198 31.15 -9.25 2.59
N GLY A 199 32.21 -8.86 3.31
CA GLY A 199 33.09 -7.76 2.92
C GLY A 199 32.54 -6.35 3.18
N ALA A 200 31.36 -6.20 3.77
CA ALA A 200 30.81 -4.90 4.12
C ALA A 200 31.44 -4.33 5.41
N ALA A 201 31.69 -3.02 5.39
CA ALA A 201 32.24 -2.30 6.55
C ALA A 201 31.19 -1.99 7.64
N LYS A 202 29.90 -2.06 7.30
CA LYS A 202 28.77 -1.76 8.18
C LYS A 202 27.79 -2.93 8.21
N ASN A 203 27.07 -3.05 9.32
CA ASN A 203 25.86 -3.86 9.41
C ASN A 203 24.72 -3.19 8.63
N THR A 204 23.79 -4.01 8.14
CA THR A 204 22.56 -3.58 7.49
C THR A 204 21.37 -4.15 8.26
N THR A 205 20.44 -3.29 8.64
CA THR A 205 19.08 -3.69 9.02
C THR A 205 18.18 -3.36 7.85
N TYR A 206 17.53 -4.37 7.27
CA TYR A 206 16.44 -4.19 6.32
C TYR A 206 15.13 -4.05 7.07
N LEU A 207 14.30 -3.13 6.62
CA LEU A 207 12.93 -2.99 7.08
C LEU A 207 12.01 -3.68 6.08
N VAL A 208 11.35 -4.75 6.53
CA VAL A 208 10.53 -5.63 5.68
C VAL A 208 9.10 -5.62 6.20
N LEU A 209 8.14 -5.38 5.32
CA LEU A 209 6.73 -5.68 5.60
C LEU A 209 6.42 -7.07 5.08
N ALA A 210 5.78 -7.92 5.89
CA ALA A 210 5.63 -9.34 5.56
C ALA A 210 4.33 -9.94 6.10
N ASN A 211 3.87 -11.00 5.44
CA ASN A 211 2.77 -11.87 5.88
C ASN A 211 3.27 -13.17 6.55
N ARG A 212 4.59 -13.36 6.62
CA ARG A 212 5.24 -14.42 7.39
C ARG A 212 6.39 -13.85 8.23
N GLU A 213 6.63 -14.42 9.41
CA GLU A 213 7.66 -13.94 10.34
C GLU A 213 9.04 -14.56 10.10
N ASP A 214 9.11 -15.70 9.41
CA ASP A 214 10.30 -16.52 9.22
C ASP A 214 11.16 -16.06 8.02
N ILE A 215 11.37 -14.74 7.91
CA ILE A 215 12.22 -14.15 6.87
C ILE A 215 13.66 -14.03 7.38
N THR A 216 14.61 -14.57 6.61
CA THR A 216 16.02 -14.56 6.98
C THR A 216 16.76 -13.36 6.38
N PHE A 217 17.89 -12.99 6.99
CA PHE A 217 18.77 -11.96 6.39
C PHE A 217 19.28 -12.39 5.01
N ASP A 218 19.61 -13.67 4.86
CA ASP A 218 20.16 -14.24 3.63
C ASP A 218 19.20 -14.11 2.45
N GLU A 219 17.92 -14.38 2.71
CA GLU A 219 16.84 -14.16 1.76
C GLU A 219 16.64 -12.66 1.47
N THR A 220 16.59 -11.83 2.52
CA THR A 220 16.30 -10.40 2.40
C THR A 220 17.36 -9.66 1.58
N TRP A 221 18.66 -9.93 1.80
CA TRP A 221 19.70 -9.20 1.07
C TRP A 221 19.73 -9.58 -0.41
N ARG A 222 19.39 -10.82 -0.78
CA ARG A 222 19.25 -11.19 -2.20
C ARG A 222 18.06 -10.48 -2.84
N ALA A 223 16.93 -10.44 -2.13
CA ALA A 223 15.73 -9.75 -2.55
C ALA A 223 15.87 -8.22 -2.61
N SER A 224 16.93 -7.64 -2.03
CA SER A 224 17.10 -6.18 -1.92
C SER A 224 17.55 -5.49 -3.22
N GLY A 225 17.43 -6.15 -4.37
CA GLY A 225 17.93 -5.65 -5.65
C GLY A 225 19.42 -5.93 -5.90
N LEU A 226 20.08 -6.68 -5.02
CA LEU A 226 21.49 -7.06 -5.19
C LEU A 226 21.65 -8.40 -5.93
N SER A 227 20.62 -9.25 -5.94
CA SER A 227 20.64 -10.47 -6.75
C SER A 227 20.28 -10.18 -8.21
N SER A 228 20.96 -10.86 -9.13
CA SER A 228 20.60 -10.91 -10.54
C SER A 228 19.52 -11.94 -10.86
N ASN A 229 19.17 -12.81 -9.91
CA ASN A 229 18.15 -13.84 -10.09
C ASN A 229 16.79 -13.32 -9.64
N THR A 230 15.81 -13.29 -10.56
CA THR A 230 14.44 -12.85 -10.28
C THR A 230 13.72 -13.72 -9.26
N ASP A 231 14.14 -14.98 -9.09
CA ASP A 231 13.54 -15.89 -8.11
C ASP A 231 13.96 -15.61 -6.68
N ASP A 232 15.00 -14.80 -6.48
CA ASP A 232 15.42 -14.41 -5.14
C ASP A 232 14.58 -13.24 -4.59
N TYR A 233 13.73 -12.63 -5.41
CA TYR A 233 12.87 -11.52 -5.01
C TYR A 233 11.59 -12.05 -4.38
N PHE A 234 11.15 -11.39 -3.31
CA PHE A 234 9.88 -11.71 -2.66
C PHE A 234 8.71 -11.57 -3.64
N ASP A 235 7.74 -12.49 -3.52
CA ASP A 235 6.40 -12.23 -4.03
C ASP A 235 5.80 -11.09 -3.19
N PRO A 236 5.22 -10.04 -3.82
CA PRO A 236 4.51 -8.97 -3.10
C PRO A 236 3.42 -9.47 -2.14
N LYS A 237 2.88 -10.69 -2.31
CA LYS A 237 1.94 -11.30 -1.37
C LYS A 237 2.62 -11.74 -0.07
N ASP A 238 3.90 -12.07 -0.13
CA ASP A 238 4.66 -12.58 1.02
C ASP A 238 5.37 -11.47 1.76
N ALA A 239 6.12 -10.62 1.04
CA ALA A 239 6.92 -9.56 1.65
C ALA A 239 7.37 -8.46 0.68
N VAL A 240 7.72 -7.32 1.26
CA VAL A 240 8.35 -6.18 0.58
C VAL A 240 9.38 -5.51 1.48
N ILE A 241 10.55 -5.20 0.92
CA ILE A 241 11.55 -4.36 1.57
C ILE A 241 11.15 -2.90 1.38
N VAL A 242 10.90 -2.19 2.46
CA VAL A 242 10.44 -0.79 2.44
C VAL A 242 11.52 0.21 2.86
N GLY A 243 12.62 -0.27 3.41
CA GLY A 243 13.74 0.58 3.78
C GLY A 243 14.92 -0.18 4.34
N TYR A 244 15.95 0.56 4.72
CA TYR A 244 17.15 0.01 5.34
C TYR A 244 17.84 1.02 6.25
N LYS A 245 18.69 0.52 7.14
CA LYS A 245 19.57 1.29 8.02
C LYS A 245 20.97 0.67 7.99
N LEU A 246 21.99 1.51 7.86
CA LEU A 246 23.39 1.09 7.93
C LEU A 246 24.02 1.60 9.22
N PHE A 247 24.70 0.72 9.96
CA PHE A 247 25.30 1.06 11.26
C PHE A 247 26.60 0.27 11.51
N ALA A 248 27.42 0.74 12.44
CA ALA A 248 28.72 0.13 12.76
C ALA A 248 28.63 -1.30 13.32
#